data_AF-A0A7S3DXD9-F1
#
_entry.id   AF-A0A7S3DXD9-F1
#
_cell.length_a   1.000
_cell.length_b   1.000
_cell.length_c   1.000
_cell.angle_alpha   90.00
_cell.angle_beta   90.00
_cell.angle_gamma   90.00
#
_symmetry.space_group_name_H-M   'P 1'
#
loop_
_entity.id
_entity.type
_entity.pdbx_description
1 polymer ?
#
loop_
_entity_poly.entity_id
_entity_poly.type
_entity_poly.pdbx_seq_one_letter_code
_entity_poly.pdbx_strand_id
1 'polypeptide(L)'
;MSEQGRDSSANNRGGGEPGEELWNPRNSTAPPAVTTNEEAALFSQCGYSAQELQDAWQAEQDVLGSSSLAAATAATLQIYDTTTAEAAEEEEGEHPTLQTARQGLQDALATIPPEQREALDYALAQDPRVVHLESPWERYLLKTQHNYWSAAQLLCHYWTQRKIALGPEHYALPLRLTEPSALPPAVIQAIRSGVMIVLPTPDAFGRPVVLYDRQRTTALLQEANTRMLLTYYALQVVSESSLGILNGYVCVTAGETMLVEQKMEPANFFPFLQQALPLEIKA
;
A
#
# COMPACT_ATOMS: atom_id res chain seq x y z
N MET A 1 -3.19 2.97 80.68
CA MET A 1 -4.41 2.16 80.88
C MET A 1 -4.64 1.42 79.58
N SER A 2 -4.05 0.22 79.47
CA SER A 2 -4.72 -1.08 79.70
C SER A 2 -5.31 -1.56 78.37
N GLU A 3 -4.68 -2.56 77.73
CA GLU A 3 -5.13 -3.98 77.72
C GLU A 3 -6.35 -4.18 76.80
N GLN A 4 -6.55 -5.18 75.94
CA GLN A 4 -6.08 -6.54 75.67
C GLN A 4 -6.51 -6.80 74.19
N GLY A 5 -5.85 -7.60 73.35
CA GLY A 5 -5.54 -9.02 73.53
C GLY A 5 -6.78 -9.90 73.29
N ARG A 6 -6.94 -10.48 72.08
CA ARG A 6 -7.66 -11.75 71.88
C ARG A 6 -7.36 -12.37 70.50
N ASP A 7 -6.54 -13.41 70.58
CA ASP A 7 -6.51 -14.54 69.64
C ASP A 7 -7.85 -15.29 69.63
N SER A 8 -8.19 -15.88 68.48
CA SER A 8 -8.80 -17.23 68.42
C SER A 8 -8.79 -17.74 66.97
N SER A 9 -8.00 -18.79 66.76
CA SER A 9 -8.01 -19.67 65.59
C SER A 9 -9.25 -20.56 65.57
N ALA A 10 -9.78 -20.88 64.38
CA ALA A 10 -10.29 -22.22 64.05
C ALA A 10 -10.69 -22.33 62.55
N ASN A 11 -9.91 -23.12 61.84
CA ASN A 11 -10.30 -24.12 60.83
C ASN A 11 -11.78 -24.17 60.42
N ASN A 12 -12.06 -24.05 59.11
CA ASN A 12 -13.03 -24.95 58.50
C ASN A 12 -12.65 -25.30 57.05
N ARG A 13 -12.76 -26.60 56.75
CA ARG A 13 -12.56 -27.25 55.46
C ARG A 13 -13.85 -27.18 54.65
N GLY A 14 -13.74 -26.99 53.34
CA GLY A 14 -14.77 -27.25 52.33
C GLY A 14 -14.16 -26.93 50.97
N GLY A 15 -13.86 -27.92 50.14
CA GLY A 15 -14.76 -28.34 49.05
C GLY A 15 -14.71 -27.25 47.96
N GLY A 16 -13.89 -27.34 46.91
CA GLY A 16 -13.85 -28.45 45.97
C GLY A 16 -14.84 -28.17 44.84
N GLU A 17 -14.57 -27.14 44.03
CA GLU A 17 -15.21 -26.93 42.73
C GLU A 17 -14.10 -26.70 41.68
N PRO A 18 -14.17 -27.36 40.50
CA PRO A 18 -13.20 -27.16 39.43
C PRO A 18 -13.46 -25.80 38.78
N GLY A 19 -12.61 -24.83 39.10
CA GLY A 19 -12.57 -23.56 38.39
C GLY A 19 -12.21 -23.81 36.93
N GLU A 20 -13.12 -23.42 36.06
CA GLU A 20 -12.95 -23.33 34.61
C GLU A 20 -11.58 -22.74 34.27
N GLU A 21 -10.76 -23.53 33.57
CA GLU A 21 -9.58 -23.03 32.88
C GLU A 21 -10.05 -22.01 31.85
N LEU A 22 -9.97 -20.74 32.24
CA LEU A 22 -9.97 -19.61 31.32
C LEU A 22 -8.88 -19.84 30.28
N TRP A 23 -9.32 -20.29 29.12
CA TRP A 23 -8.57 -20.33 27.88
C TRP A 23 -7.90 -18.96 27.69
N ASN A 24 -6.57 -18.96 27.77
CA ASN A 24 -5.74 -17.77 27.62
C ASN A 24 -5.12 -17.79 26.21
N PRO A 25 -5.68 -17.08 25.21
CA PRO A 25 -5.16 -17.06 23.85
C PRO A 25 -4.00 -16.06 23.76
N ARG A 26 -2.94 -16.31 24.53
CA ARG A 26 -1.67 -15.57 24.48
C ARG A 26 -0.44 -16.46 24.45
N ASN A 27 -0.60 -17.73 24.09
CA ASN A 27 0.53 -18.58 23.75
C ASN A 27 0.61 -18.78 22.24
N SER A 28 1.67 -18.19 21.68
CA SER A 28 2.39 -18.69 20.51
C SER A 28 1.61 -18.77 19.19
N THR A 29 1.46 -17.61 18.55
CA THR A 29 1.53 -17.56 17.08
C THR A 29 2.88 -16.98 16.71
N ALA A 30 3.82 -17.85 16.35
CA ALA A 30 4.94 -17.42 15.52
C ALA A 30 4.36 -16.70 14.29
N PRO A 31 4.96 -15.59 13.83
CA PRO A 31 4.47 -14.90 12.63
C PRO A 31 4.47 -15.90 11.46
N PRO A 32 3.44 -15.87 10.59
CA PRO A 32 3.50 -16.65 9.36
C PRO A 32 4.72 -16.18 8.58
N ALA A 33 5.64 -17.10 8.29
CA ALA A 33 6.76 -16.86 7.39
C ALA A 33 6.18 -16.58 5.99
N VAL A 34 5.87 -15.32 5.72
CA VAL A 34 5.46 -14.83 4.41
C VAL A 34 6.55 -13.89 3.93
N THR A 35 7.73 -14.46 3.71
CA THR A 35 8.48 -14.16 2.49
C THR A 35 8.45 -15.47 1.74
N THR A 36 7.85 -15.51 0.55
CA THR A 36 8.05 -16.68 -0.29
C THR A 36 9.56 -16.79 -0.56
N ASN A 37 10.08 -18.02 -0.71
CA ASN A 37 11.50 -18.21 -1.05
C ASN A 37 11.91 -17.41 -2.31
N GLU A 38 10.95 -16.98 -3.13
CA GLU A 38 11.13 -16.21 -4.35
C GLU A 38 11.32 -14.70 -4.12
N GLU A 39 10.59 -14.08 -3.19
CA GLU A 39 10.85 -12.69 -2.77
C GLU A 39 12.24 -12.59 -2.14
N ALA A 40 12.58 -13.53 -1.25
CA ALA A 40 13.92 -13.61 -0.67
C ALA A 40 15.02 -13.77 -1.75
N ALA A 41 14.75 -14.52 -2.83
CA ALA A 41 15.67 -14.67 -3.96
C ALA A 41 15.80 -13.38 -4.79
N LEU A 42 14.70 -12.64 -5.00
CA LEU A 42 14.70 -11.34 -5.68
C LEU A 42 15.52 -10.31 -4.91
N PHE A 43 15.34 -10.21 -3.60
CA PHE A 43 16.09 -9.27 -2.77
C PHE A 43 17.56 -9.66 -2.59
N SER A 44 17.86 -10.96 -2.56
CA SER A 44 19.24 -11.45 -2.55
C SER A 44 20.00 -11.08 -3.83
N GLN A 45 19.34 -11.01 -5.00
CA GLN A 45 19.95 -10.53 -6.24
C GLN A 45 20.26 -9.02 -6.20
N CYS A 46 19.53 -8.27 -5.38
CA CYS A 46 19.79 -6.84 -5.13
C CYS A 46 20.84 -6.60 -4.03
N GLY A 47 21.45 -7.64 -3.47
CA GLY A 47 22.51 -7.54 -2.47
C GLY A 47 22.04 -7.33 -1.03
N TYR A 48 20.74 -7.48 -0.75
CA TYR A 48 20.18 -7.33 0.60
C TYR A 48 20.07 -8.68 1.31
N SER A 49 20.35 -8.66 2.61
CA SER A 49 20.13 -9.80 3.48
C SER A 49 18.67 -9.90 3.91
N ALA A 50 18.20 -11.12 4.20
CA ALA A 50 16.87 -11.34 4.75
C ALA A 50 16.63 -10.56 6.07
N GLN A 51 17.69 -10.31 6.84
CA GLN A 51 17.62 -9.55 8.09
C GLN A 51 17.30 -8.07 7.84
N GLU A 52 17.92 -7.44 6.84
CA GLU A 52 17.69 -6.02 6.53
C GLU A 52 16.24 -5.76 6.07
N LEU A 53 15.63 -6.73 5.38
CA LEU A 53 14.22 -6.66 4.98
C LEU A 53 13.29 -6.81 6.18
N GLN A 54 13.60 -7.77 7.06
CA GLN A 54 12.83 -7.99 8.28
C GLN A 54 12.86 -6.75 9.17
N ASP A 55 14.04 -6.12 9.33
CA ASP A 55 14.21 -4.91 10.14
C ASP A 55 13.44 -3.71 9.56
N ALA A 56 13.44 -3.55 8.22
CA ALA A 56 12.68 -2.50 7.54
C ALA A 56 11.17 -2.69 7.70
N TRP A 57 10.67 -3.91 7.52
CA TRP A 57 9.27 -4.25 7.70
C TRP A 57 8.81 -4.03 9.15
N GLN A 58 9.63 -4.44 10.13
CA GLN A 58 9.33 -4.26 11.54
C GLN A 58 9.23 -2.78 11.92
N ALA A 59 10.14 -1.95 11.42
CA ALA A 59 10.13 -0.51 11.65
C ALA A 59 8.87 0.17 11.07
N GLU A 60 8.34 -0.34 9.95
CA GLU A 60 7.10 0.17 9.34
C GLU A 60 5.86 -0.23 10.13
N GLN A 61 5.79 -1.47 10.63
CA GLN A 61 4.71 -1.95 11.50
C GLN A 61 4.62 -1.14 12.81
N ASP A 62 5.77 -0.78 13.39
CA ASP A 62 5.83 0.03 14.61
C ASP A 62 5.29 1.46 14.41
N VAL A 63 5.37 2.00 13.18
CA VAL A 63 4.84 3.33 12.83
C VAL A 63 3.34 3.30 12.55
N LEU A 64 2.81 2.22 11.96
CA LEU A 64 1.42 2.14 11.49
C LEU A 64 0.44 1.52 12.50
N GLY A 65 0.93 0.89 13.57
CA GLY A 65 0.10 0.27 14.61
C GLY A 65 -0.43 -1.10 14.19
N SER A 66 0.03 -2.13 14.90
CA SER A 66 -0.09 -3.56 14.56
C SER A 66 -1.51 -4.14 14.41
N SER A 67 -2.55 -3.44 14.86
CA SER A 67 -3.93 -3.98 14.90
C SER A 67 -4.74 -3.76 13.63
N SER A 68 -4.42 -2.76 12.80
CA SER A 68 -5.25 -2.38 11.66
C SER A 68 -4.90 -3.13 10.37
N LEU A 69 -3.62 -3.48 10.20
CA LEU A 69 -3.13 -4.09 8.96
C LEU A 69 -3.51 -5.57 8.87
N ALA A 70 -3.33 -6.33 9.96
CA ALA A 70 -3.60 -7.77 10.00
C ALA A 70 -5.06 -8.13 9.67
N ALA A 71 -6.02 -7.31 10.12
CA ALA A 71 -7.44 -7.51 9.80
C ALA A 71 -7.76 -7.23 8.32
N ALA A 72 -7.12 -6.21 7.73
CA ALA A 72 -7.25 -5.91 6.30
C ALA A 72 -6.60 -7.01 5.45
N THR A 73 -5.41 -7.49 5.82
CA THR A 73 -4.71 -8.57 5.09
C THR A 73 -5.50 -9.88 5.12
N ALA A 74 -6.09 -10.25 6.27
CA ALA A 74 -6.91 -11.45 6.39
C ALA A 74 -8.19 -11.38 5.53
N ALA A 75 -8.83 -10.20 5.45
CA ALA A 75 -9.99 -9.99 4.59
C ALA A 75 -9.63 -10.02 3.10
N THR A 76 -8.47 -9.48 2.72
CA THR A 76 -7.97 -9.54 1.33
C THR A 76 -7.65 -10.96 0.88
N LEU A 77 -7.03 -11.77 1.75
CA LEU A 77 -6.71 -13.17 1.45
C LEU A 77 -7.97 -14.04 1.26
N GLN A 78 -9.03 -13.82 2.02
CA GLN A 78 -10.30 -14.55 1.84
C GLN A 78 -10.99 -14.22 0.51
N ILE A 79 -10.90 -12.97 0.04
CA ILE A 79 -11.47 -12.56 -1.26
C ILE A 79 -10.71 -13.24 -2.41
N TYR A 80 -9.39 -13.39 -2.28
CA TYR A 80 -8.59 -14.08 -3.28
C TYR A 80 -8.95 -15.55 -3.44
N ASP A 81 -9.15 -16.29 -2.34
CA ASP A 81 -9.46 -17.73 -2.40
C ASP A 81 -10.83 -18.04 -3.04
N THR A 82 -11.83 -17.17 -2.87
CA THR A 82 -13.17 -17.41 -3.42
C THR A 82 -13.35 -16.99 -4.86
N THR A 83 -12.62 -15.98 -5.34
CA THR A 83 -12.85 -15.41 -6.68
C THR A 83 -12.12 -16.20 -7.78
N THR A 84 -11.03 -16.89 -7.45
CA THR A 84 -10.34 -17.80 -8.39
C THR A 84 -11.01 -19.15 -8.52
N ALA A 85 -11.80 -19.59 -7.55
CA ALA A 85 -12.39 -20.94 -7.56
C ALA A 85 -13.52 -21.11 -8.58
N GLU A 86 -14.33 -20.07 -8.86
CA GLU A 86 -15.47 -20.18 -9.77
C GLU A 86 -15.15 -19.81 -11.23
N ALA A 87 -14.02 -19.15 -11.50
CA ALA A 87 -13.57 -18.79 -12.85
C ALA A 87 -12.58 -19.79 -13.47
N ALA A 88 -12.18 -20.82 -12.72
CA ALA A 88 -11.10 -21.74 -13.11
C ALA A 88 -11.54 -22.96 -13.95
N GLU A 89 -12.82 -23.12 -14.28
CA GLU A 89 -13.29 -24.33 -14.98
C GLU A 89 -13.33 -24.27 -16.52
N GLU A 90 -13.05 -23.13 -17.19
CA GLU A 90 -13.31 -23.05 -18.65
C GLU A 90 -12.18 -22.66 -19.62
N GLU A 91 -10.95 -22.35 -19.20
CA GLU A 91 -9.84 -22.28 -20.17
C GLU A 91 -8.55 -22.90 -19.60
N GLU A 92 -8.17 -24.09 -20.09
CA GLU A 92 -6.81 -24.67 -19.99
C GLU A 92 -5.79 -23.84 -20.81
N GLY A 93 -5.83 -22.52 -20.69
CA GLY A 93 -4.78 -21.64 -21.18
C GLY A 93 -3.55 -21.83 -20.32
N GLU A 94 -2.45 -22.26 -20.92
CA GLU A 94 -1.15 -22.38 -20.26
C GLU A 94 -0.73 -21.00 -19.71
N HIS A 95 -1.04 -20.72 -18.44
CA HIS A 95 -0.67 -19.46 -17.81
C HIS A 95 0.86 -19.33 -17.81
N PRO A 96 1.42 -18.22 -18.28
CA PRO A 96 2.86 -18.05 -18.32
C PRO A 96 3.42 -18.14 -16.90
N THR A 97 4.52 -18.89 -16.74
CA THR A 97 5.24 -18.91 -15.47
C THR A 97 5.72 -17.50 -15.11
N LEU A 98 5.90 -17.20 -13.82
CA LEU A 98 6.41 -15.90 -13.37
C LEU A 98 7.73 -15.53 -14.06
N GLN A 99 8.60 -16.51 -14.29
CA GLN A 99 9.85 -16.32 -15.01
C GLN A 99 9.64 -15.93 -16.48
N THR A 100 8.71 -16.60 -17.17
CA THR A 100 8.34 -16.28 -18.54
C THR A 100 7.73 -14.88 -18.63
N ALA A 101 6.84 -14.52 -17.69
CA ALA A 101 6.22 -13.20 -17.67
C ALA A 101 7.23 -12.07 -17.43
N ARG A 102 8.17 -12.28 -16.50
CA ARG A 102 9.27 -11.35 -16.23
C ARG A 102 10.17 -11.17 -17.44
N GLN A 103 10.57 -12.26 -18.10
CA GLN A 103 11.40 -12.19 -19.30
C GLN A 103 10.66 -11.45 -20.44
N GLY A 104 9.39 -11.77 -20.66
CA GLY A 104 8.57 -11.09 -21.66
C GLY A 104 8.47 -9.58 -21.46
N LEU A 105 8.35 -9.13 -20.20
CA LEU A 105 8.38 -7.71 -19.89
C LEU A 105 9.76 -7.07 -20.09
N GLN A 106 10.85 -7.77 -19.73
CA GLN A 106 12.21 -7.28 -19.96
C GLN A 106 12.51 -7.11 -21.45
N ASP A 107 12.10 -8.08 -22.27
CA ASP A 107 12.24 -8.00 -23.73
C ASP A 107 11.42 -6.82 -24.29
N ALA A 108 10.23 -6.58 -23.78
CA ALA A 108 9.42 -5.42 -24.13
C ALA A 108 10.10 -4.09 -23.74
N LEU A 109 10.63 -3.97 -22.51
CA LEU A 109 11.38 -2.78 -22.08
C LEU A 109 12.64 -2.53 -22.92
N ALA A 110 13.30 -3.59 -23.39
CA ALA A 110 14.49 -3.49 -24.25
C ALA A 110 14.17 -2.86 -25.62
N THR A 111 12.92 -2.98 -26.08
CA THR A 111 12.46 -2.46 -27.38
C THR A 111 11.88 -1.04 -27.31
N ILE A 112 11.63 -0.51 -26.10
CA ILE A 112 11.23 0.89 -25.89
C ILE A 112 12.45 1.81 -26.12
N PRO A 113 12.30 2.93 -26.87
CA PRO A 113 13.39 3.89 -27.09
C PRO A 113 13.98 4.44 -25.78
N PRO A 114 15.32 4.60 -25.67
CA PRO A 114 15.98 5.07 -24.45
C PRO A 114 15.39 6.36 -23.86
N GLU A 115 14.96 7.29 -24.72
CA GLU A 115 14.39 8.58 -24.32
C GLU A 115 13.06 8.42 -23.56
N GLN A 116 12.28 7.38 -23.88
CA GLN A 116 11.00 7.11 -23.22
C GLN A 116 11.16 6.35 -21.90
N ARG A 117 12.29 5.65 -21.71
CA ARG A 117 12.60 4.90 -20.48
C ARG A 117 13.63 5.59 -19.59
N GLU A 118 14.14 6.76 -19.97
CA GLU A 118 15.20 7.49 -19.25
C GLU A 118 14.92 7.61 -17.74
N ALA A 119 13.70 7.98 -17.35
CA ALA A 119 13.34 8.13 -15.94
C ALA A 119 13.33 6.80 -15.17
N LEU A 120 12.86 5.71 -15.82
CA LEU A 120 12.88 4.37 -15.24
C LEU A 120 14.32 3.85 -15.13
N ASP A 121 15.11 3.98 -16.19
CA ASP A 121 16.52 3.55 -16.25
C ASP A 121 17.33 4.27 -15.15
N TYR A 122 17.10 5.58 -14.98
CA TYR A 122 17.73 6.34 -13.90
C TYR A 122 17.30 5.86 -12.52
N ALA A 123 16.00 5.66 -12.28
CA ALA A 123 15.49 5.19 -10.99
C ALA A 123 16.04 3.79 -10.63
N LEU A 124 16.10 2.88 -11.60
CA LEU A 124 16.73 1.56 -11.45
C LEU A 124 18.22 1.65 -11.12
N ALA A 125 18.92 2.62 -11.71
CA ALA A 125 20.34 2.85 -11.41
C ALA A 125 20.59 3.49 -10.04
N GLN A 126 19.65 4.31 -9.53
CA GLN A 126 19.76 4.94 -8.21
C GLN A 126 19.41 3.98 -7.08
N ASP A 127 18.22 3.37 -7.13
CA ASP A 127 17.77 2.41 -6.14
C ASP A 127 16.74 1.45 -6.77
N PRO A 128 17.16 0.24 -7.19
CA PRO A 128 16.24 -0.72 -7.82
C PRO A 128 15.14 -1.20 -6.87
N ARG A 129 15.32 -1.09 -5.54
CA ARG A 129 14.28 -1.46 -4.57
C ARG A 129 13.10 -0.52 -4.64
N VAL A 130 13.33 0.77 -4.83
CA VAL A 130 12.24 1.76 -4.94
C VAL A 130 11.37 1.41 -6.15
N VAL A 131 12.01 1.04 -7.26
CA VAL A 131 11.30 0.57 -8.46
C VAL A 131 10.49 -0.69 -8.20
N HIS A 132 11.07 -1.67 -7.51
CA HIS A 132 10.39 -2.93 -7.21
C HIS A 132 9.23 -2.77 -6.23
N LEU A 133 9.41 -2.00 -5.15
CA LEU A 133 8.40 -1.81 -4.09
C LEU A 133 7.23 -0.94 -4.57
N GLU A 134 7.52 0.15 -5.27
CA GLU A 134 6.49 1.12 -5.64
C GLU A 134 5.86 0.82 -6.99
N SER A 135 6.58 0.15 -7.89
CA SER A 135 6.09 -0.20 -9.23
C SER A 135 6.37 -1.66 -9.59
N PRO A 136 5.89 -2.63 -8.79
CA PRO A 136 6.06 -4.05 -9.11
C PRO A 136 5.39 -4.34 -10.45
N TRP A 137 6.13 -5.03 -11.30
CA TRP A 137 5.81 -5.22 -12.71
C TRP A 137 4.52 -6.04 -12.92
N GLU A 138 4.22 -6.91 -11.96
CA GLU A 138 3.02 -7.75 -11.89
C GLU A 138 1.76 -6.89 -11.92
N ARG A 139 1.76 -5.72 -11.27
CA ARG A 139 0.62 -4.79 -11.24
C ARG A 139 0.31 -4.24 -12.64
N TYR A 140 1.35 -3.93 -13.40
CA TYR A 140 1.22 -3.41 -14.76
C TYR A 140 0.76 -4.49 -15.72
N LEU A 141 1.28 -5.73 -15.60
CA LEU A 141 0.79 -6.87 -16.39
C LEU A 141 -0.67 -7.19 -16.09
N LEU A 142 -1.05 -7.20 -14.81
CA LEU A 142 -2.43 -7.42 -14.40
C LEU A 142 -3.35 -6.39 -15.05
N LYS A 143 -2.94 -5.10 -15.02
CA LYS A 143 -3.70 -4.00 -15.61
C LYS A 143 -3.84 -4.13 -17.13
N THR A 144 -2.81 -4.62 -17.82
CA THR A 144 -2.78 -4.74 -19.29
C THR A 144 -3.19 -6.12 -19.79
N GLN A 145 -3.81 -6.94 -18.95
CA GLN A 145 -4.22 -8.30 -19.30
C GLN A 145 -3.06 -9.11 -19.89
N HIS A 146 -1.88 -9.02 -19.26
CA HIS A 146 -0.63 -9.68 -19.65
C HIS A 146 -0.06 -9.26 -21.02
N ASN A 147 -0.45 -8.09 -21.55
CA ASN A 147 0.25 -7.50 -22.68
C ASN A 147 1.58 -6.88 -22.21
N TYR A 148 2.70 -7.55 -22.49
CA TYR A 148 4.04 -7.14 -22.09
C TYR A 148 4.44 -5.76 -22.61
N TRP A 149 4.12 -5.45 -23.87
CA TRP A 149 4.47 -4.16 -24.48
C TRP A 149 3.72 -3.01 -23.80
N SER A 150 2.40 -3.14 -23.62
CA SER A 150 1.60 -2.13 -22.92
C SER A 150 2.00 -1.98 -21.46
N ALA A 151 2.35 -3.08 -20.77
CA ALA A 151 2.81 -3.01 -19.38
C ALA A 151 4.15 -2.27 -19.27
N ALA A 152 5.10 -2.56 -20.17
CA ALA A 152 6.38 -1.86 -20.24
C ALA A 152 6.18 -0.35 -20.50
N GLN A 153 5.29 0.02 -21.43
CA GLN A 153 4.96 1.42 -21.70
C GLN A 153 4.36 2.12 -20.49
N LEU A 154 3.40 1.49 -19.80
CA LEU A 154 2.80 2.06 -18.59
C LEU A 154 3.83 2.23 -17.47
N LEU A 155 4.74 1.27 -17.30
CA LEU A 155 5.81 1.37 -16.31
C LEU A 155 6.76 2.53 -16.62
N CYS A 156 7.22 2.68 -17.86
CA CYS A 156 8.04 3.82 -18.27
C CYS A 156 7.30 5.16 -18.09
N HIS A 157 6.02 5.18 -18.45
CA HIS A 157 5.17 6.36 -18.31
C HIS A 157 5.00 6.75 -16.83
N TYR A 158 4.73 5.81 -15.93
CA TYR A 158 4.65 6.04 -14.48
C TYR A 158 5.89 6.77 -13.97
N TRP A 159 7.09 6.26 -14.26
CA TRP A 159 8.34 6.89 -13.81
C TRP A 159 8.57 8.28 -14.41
N THR A 160 8.14 8.49 -15.65
CA THR A 160 8.17 9.81 -16.29
C THR A 160 7.24 10.79 -15.58
N GLN A 161 6.00 10.40 -15.29
CA GLN A 161 5.06 11.25 -14.55
C GLN A 161 5.53 11.50 -13.11
N ARG A 162 6.14 10.50 -12.47
CA ARG A 162 6.75 10.63 -11.16
C ARG A 162 7.86 11.68 -11.14
N LYS A 163 8.74 11.68 -12.16
CA LYS A 163 9.79 12.70 -12.37
C LYS A 163 9.20 14.10 -12.54
N ILE A 164 8.10 14.23 -13.28
CA ILE A 164 7.40 15.51 -13.46
C ILE A 164 6.79 16.00 -12.15
N ALA A 165 6.13 15.11 -11.39
CA ALA A 165 5.42 15.47 -10.17
C ALA A 165 6.35 15.83 -9.01
N LEU A 166 7.38 15.02 -8.77
CA LEU A 166 8.30 15.16 -7.62
C LEU A 166 9.55 15.97 -7.95
N GLY A 167 9.80 16.22 -9.24
CA GLY A 167 11.00 16.88 -9.74
C GLY A 167 12.19 15.94 -9.88
N PRO A 168 13.20 16.33 -10.68
CA PRO A 168 14.31 15.47 -11.08
C PRO A 168 15.22 15.03 -9.92
N GLU A 169 15.24 15.77 -8.82
CA GLU A 169 16.10 15.49 -7.67
C GLU A 169 15.48 14.48 -6.68
N HIS A 170 14.15 14.40 -6.63
CA HIS A 170 13.45 13.66 -5.57
C HIS A 170 12.70 12.42 -6.07
N TYR A 171 12.40 12.33 -7.37
CA TYR A 171 11.52 11.28 -7.88
C TYR A 171 12.07 9.84 -7.73
N ALA A 172 13.38 9.68 -7.62
CA ALA A 172 14.03 8.39 -7.37
C ALA A 172 14.12 8.04 -5.87
N LEU A 173 13.67 8.92 -4.97
CA LEU A 173 13.58 8.62 -3.54
C LEU A 173 12.29 7.82 -3.23
N PRO A 174 12.25 7.11 -2.09
CA PRO A 174 11.05 6.40 -1.67
C PRO A 174 9.90 7.36 -1.30
N LEU A 175 8.66 7.02 -1.68
CA LEU A 175 7.43 7.67 -1.21
C LEU A 175 7.07 7.21 0.21
N ARG A 176 7.78 7.73 1.20
CA ARG A 176 7.51 7.42 2.61
C ARG A 176 7.31 8.67 3.44
N LEU A 177 6.75 8.49 4.64
CA LEU A 177 6.48 9.60 5.56
C LEU A 177 7.68 9.93 6.47
N THR A 178 8.84 9.33 6.22
CA THR A 178 10.09 9.51 6.97
C THR A 178 11.26 9.83 6.05
N GLU A 179 12.29 10.50 6.56
CA GLU A 179 13.45 10.88 5.75
C GLU A 179 14.41 9.69 5.49
N PRO A 180 15.12 9.68 4.35
CA PRO A 180 14.89 10.50 3.15
C PRO A 180 13.58 10.14 2.42
N SER A 181 12.79 11.14 2.04
CA SER A 181 11.53 10.97 1.29
C SER A 181 11.54 11.72 -0.03
N ALA A 182 10.81 11.21 -1.02
CA ALA A 182 10.47 11.98 -2.21
C ALA A 182 9.47 13.12 -1.92
N LEU A 183 8.71 13.01 -0.82
CA LEU A 183 7.68 13.97 -0.45
C LEU A 183 8.27 15.15 0.34
N PRO A 184 7.90 16.40 -0.01
CA PRO A 184 8.25 17.56 0.79
C PRO A 184 7.64 17.48 2.21
N PRO A 185 8.30 18.05 3.25
CA PRO A 185 7.80 18.01 4.62
C PRO A 185 6.37 18.55 4.81
N ALA A 186 5.98 19.58 4.05
CA ALA A 186 4.63 20.13 4.07
C ALA A 186 3.57 19.12 3.61
N VAL A 187 3.89 18.29 2.60
CA VAL A 187 3.00 17.22 2.11
C VAL A 187 2.91 16.10 3.15
N ILE A 188 4.04 15.70 3.74
CA ILE A 188 4.06 14.70 4.83
C ILE A 188 3.19 15.16 6.01
N GLN A 189 3.28 16.44 6.40
CA GLN A 189 2.44 17.00 7.45
C GLN A 189 0.94 16.96 7.09
N ALA A 190 0.59 17.25 5.83
CA ALA A 190 -0.79 17.18 5.35
C ALA A 190 -1.34 15.74 5.31
N ILE A 191 -0.51 14.75 4.97
CA ILE A 191 -0.88 13.34 5.06
C ILE A 191 -1.15 12.96 6.52
N ARG A 192 -0.24 13.33 7.43
CA ARG A 192 -0.36 13.05 8.87
C ARG A 192 -1.55 13.74 9.55
N SER A 193 -2.01 14.88 9.04
CA SER A 193 -3.21 15.55 9.56
C SER A 193 -4.52 14.87 9.14
N GLY A 194 -4.44 13.88 8.25
CA GLY A 194 -5.59 13.12 7.76
C GLY A 194 -6.43 13.87 6.73
N VAL A 195 -5.82 14.80 5.97
CA VAL A 195 -6.52 15.51 4.88
C VAL A 195 -6.95 14.53 3.80
N MET A 196 -6.10 13.55 3.49
CA MET A 196 -6.40 12.48 2.56
C MET A 196 -5.96 11.16 3.18
N ILE A 197 -6.90 10.24 3.36
CA ILE A 197 -6.64 8.94 3.97
C ILE A 197 -7.28 7.84 3.14
N VAL A 198 -6.62 6.69 3.04
CA VAL A 198 -7.25 5.46 2.55
C VAL A 198 -7.98 4.84 3.73
N LEU A 199 -9.29 4.62 3.58
CA LEU A 199 -10.10 4.02 4.64
C LEU A 199 -9.75 2.53 4.77
N PRO A 200 -9.78 1.98 6.00
CA PRO A 200 -9.40 0.59 6.25
C PRO A 200 -10.39 -0.42 5.67
N THR A 201 -11.64 0.00 5.41
CA THR A 201 -12.70 -0.87 4.89
C THR A 201 -12.96 -0.49 3.43
N PRO A 202 -12.89 -1.45 2.49
CA PRO A 202 -13.32 -1.21 1.13
C PRO A 202 -14.83 -0.98 1.06
N ASP A 203 -15.32 -0.55 -0.09
CA ASP A 203 -16.75 -0.44 -0.32
C ASP A 203 -17.42 -1.81 -0.55
N ALA A 204 -18.73 -1.80 -0.85
CA ALA A 204 -19.50 -3.02 -1.11
C ALA A 204 -19.03 -3.85 -2.32
N PHE A 205 -18.14 -3.31 -3.16
CA PHE A 205 -17.57 -3.97 -4.33
C PHE A 205 -16.09 -4.33 -4.14
N GLY A 206 -15.58 -4.21 -2.91
CA GLY A 206 -14.17 -4.48 -2.60
C GLY A 206 -13.22 -3.39 -3.09
N ARG A 207 -13.71 -2.21 -3.51
CA ARG A 207 -12.88 -1.11 -3.99
C ARG A 207 -12.28 -0.33 -2.81
N PRO A 208 -10.98 0.00 -2.82
CA PRO A 208 -10.41 0.91 -1.84
C PRO A 208 -11.14 2.26 -1.84
N VAL A 209 -11.35 2.84 -0.67
CA VAL A 209 -12.02 4.14 -0.51
C VAL A 209 -11.01 5.17 -0.01
N VAL A 210 -10.80 6.22 -0.79
CA VAL A 210 -10.02 7.39 -0.40
C VAL A 210 -10.97 8.43 0.17
N LEU A 211 -10.76 8.85 1.41
CA LEU A 211 -11.44 9.99 2.01
C LEU A 211 -10.59 11.24 1.81
N TYR A 212 -11.17 12.28 1.23
CA TYR A 212 -10.61 13.63 1.17
C TYR A 212 -11.44 14.57 2.06
N ASP A 213 -10.88 14.96 3.21
CA ASP A 213 -11.53 15.85 4.17
C ASP A 213 -11.19 17.32 3.86
N ARG A 214 -12.14 18.01 3.22
CA ARG A 214 -11.99 19.43 2.84
C ARG A 214 -11.95 20.37 4.03
N GLN A 215 -12.50 19.97 5.19
CA GLN A 215 -12.50 20.82 6.37
C GLN A 215 -11.11 20.86 7.02
N ARG A 216 -10.29 19.83 6.78
CA ARG A 216 -8.89 19.76 7.22
C ARG A 216 -7.93 20.42 6.25
N THR A 217 -8.40 20.91 5.11
CA THR A 217 -7.58 21.61 4.12
C THR A 217 -7.07 22.93 4.70
N THR A 218 -5.81 22.98 5.10
CA THR A 218 -5.13 24.20 5.57
C THR A 218 -4.74 25.11 4.40
N ALA A 219 -4.23 26.31 4.70
CA ALA A 219 -3.71 27.23 3.68
C ALA A 219 -2.60 26.61 2.81
N LEU A 220 -1.81 25.67 3.35
CA LEU A 220 -0.74 24.98 2.60
C LEU A 220 -1.27 24.10 1.46
N LEU A 221 -2.51 23.64 1.55
CA LEU A 221 -3.17 22.86 0.52
C LEU A 221 -3.87 23.74 -0.54
N GLN A 222 -3.77 25.07 -0.41
CA GLN A 222 -4.18 25.99 -1.47
C GLN A 222 -3.20 25.95 -2.64
N GLU A 223 -1.97 25.47 -2.43
CA GLU A 223 -1.01 25.22 -3.49
C GLU A 223 -1.41 23.98 -4.31
N ALA A 224 -1.50 24.16 -5.63
CA ALA A 224 -1.86 23.09 -6.55
C ALA A 224 -0.87 21.91 -6.49
N ASN A 225 0.42 22.20 -6.31
CA ASN A 225 1.47 21.19 -6.20
C ASN A 225 1.29 20.29 -4.97
N THR A 226 0.99 20.88 -3.81
CA THR A 226 0.76 20.11 -2.57
C THR A 226 -0.44 19.17 -2.71
N ARG A 227 -1.55 19.64 -3.31
CA ARG A 227 -2.71 18.78 -3.60
C ARG A 227 -2.36 17.66 -4.58
N MET A 228 -1.53 17.98 -5.57
CA MET A 228 -1.08 16.99 -6.53
C MET A 228 -0.31 15.87 -5.85
N LEU A 229 0.71 16.21 -5.06
CA LEU A 229 1.56 15.24 -4.39
C LEU A 229 0.80 14.43 -3.34
N LEU A 230 -0.14 15.07 -2.63
CA LEU A 230 -1.03 14.38 -1.70
C LEU A 230 -1.89 13.33 -2.42
N THR A 231 -2.46 13.70 -3.56
CA THR A 231 -3.27 12.77 -4.37
C THR A 231 -2.41 11.66 -4.96
N TYR A 232 -1.23 11.99 -5.47
CA TYR A 232 -0.27 11.00 -6.00
C TYR A 232 0.10 9.97 -4.93
N TYR A 233 0.42 10.40 -3.71
CA TYR A 233 0.70 9.50 -2.59
C TYR A 233 -0.50 8.61 -2.26
N ALA A 234 -1.71 9.17 -2.13
CA ALA A 234 -2.88 8.38 -1.80
C ALA A 234 -3.20 7.34 -2.89
N LEU A 235 -3.06 7.69 -4.16
CA LEU A 235 -3.25 6.74 -5.26
C LEU A 235 -2.15 5.70 -5.33
N GLN A 236 -0.91 6.04 -4.98
CA GLN A 236 0.15 5.05 -4.85
C GLN A 236 -0.23 3.99 -3.82
N VAL A 237 -0.68 4.40 -2.62
CA VAL A 237 -1.14 3.49 -1.57
C VAL A 237 -2.34 2.65 -2.05
N VAL A 238 -3.29 3.24 -2.76
CA VAL A 238 -4.43 2.50 -3.34
C VAL A 238 -3.96 1.46 -4.37
N SER A 239 -2.92 1.76 -5.14
CA SER A 239 -2.37 0.87 -6.17
C SER A 239 -1.68 -0.37 -5.60
N GLU A 240 -1.40 -0.39 -4.30
CA GLU A 240 -0.88 -1.58 -3.62
C GLU A 240 -1.95 -2.65 -3.44
N SER A 241 -3.23 -2.27 -3.48
CA SER A 241 -4.35 -3.21 -3.49
C SER A 241 -4.62 -3.72 -4.89
N SER A 242 -4.54 -5.03 -5.08
CA SER A 242 -4.90 -5.67 -6.35
C SER A 242 -6.38 -5.46 -6.70
N LEU A 243 -7.27 -5.38 -5.71
CA LEU A 243 -8.67 -5.01 -5.93
C LEU A 243 -8.78 -3.57 -6.44
N GLY A 244 -7.90 -2.68 -5.97
CA GLY A 244 -7.77 -1.32 -6.51
C GLY A 244 -7.39 -1.29 -7.99
N ILE A 245 -6.46 -2.16 -8.40
CA ILE A 245 -6.03 -2.26 -9.81
C ILE A 245 -7.15 -2.78 -10.72
N LEU A 246 -7.83 -3.84 -10.27
CA LEU A 246 -8.86 -4.52 -11.07
C LEU A 246 -10.19 -3.77 -11.08
N ASN A 247 -10.66 -3.35 -9.91
CA ASN A 247 -11.99 -2.77 -9.74
C ASN A 247 -11.96 -1.24 -9.66
N GLY A 248 -10.79 -0.64 -9.60
CA GLY A 248 -10.62 0.79 -9.37
C GLY A 248 -10.78 1.17 -7.90
N TYR A 249 -10.96 2.47 -7.66
CA TYR A 249 -11.15 3.03 -6.33
C TYR A 249 -12.28 4.07 -6.29
N VAL A 250 -12.76 4.35 -5.08
CA VAL A 250 -13.77 5.38 -4.83
C VAL A 250 -13.13 6.53 -4.06
N CYS A 251 -13.45 7.77 -4.43
CA CYS A 251 -13.06 8.95 -3.68
C CYS A 251 -14.28 9.60 -3.03
N VAL A 252 -14.31 9.62 -1.69
CA VAL A 252 -15.34 10.30 -0.91
C VAL A 252 -14.78 11.63 -0.45
N THR A 253 -15.51 12.70 -0.69
CA THR A 253 -15.14 14.03 -0.20
C THR A 253 -16.00 14.39 1.01
N ALA A 254 -15.37 14.61 2.15
CA ALA A 254 -16.05 15.13 3.35
C ALA A 254 -15.95 16.65 3.42
N GLY A 255 -17.04 17.30 3.84
CA GLY A 255 -17.14 18.74 4.00
C GLY A 255 -18.48 19.27 3.52
N GLU A 256 -18.85 20.46 3.96
CA GLU A 256 -20.04 21.14 3.43
C GLU A 256 -19.85 21.36 1.93
N THR A 257 -20.94 21.20 1.16
CA THR A 257 -21.01 21.56 -0.25
C THR A 257 -20.84 23.07 -0.37
N MET A 258 -19.60 23.53 -0.26
CA MET A 258 -19.23 24.92 -0.49
C MET A 258 -19.60 25.22 -1.95
N LEU A 259 -20.60 26.07 -2.15
CA LEU A 259 -20.96 26.72 -3.43
C LEU A 259 -19.87 27.69 -3.89
N VAL A 260 -18.61 27.34 -3.64
CA VAL A 260 -17.47 28.14 -4.01
C VAL A 260 -17.17 27.81 -5.46
N GLU A 261 -17.52 28.73 -6.35
CA GLU A 261 -17.03 28.86 -7.72
C GLU A 261 -15.50 29.08 -7.78
N GLN A 262 -14.74 28.40 -6.94
CA GLN A 262 -13.34 28.16 -7.25
C GLN A 262 -13.38 27.22 -8.45
N LYS A 263 -13.18 27.81 -9.63
CA LYS A 263 -12.43 27.17 -10.71
C LYS A 263 -11.13 26.65 -10.10
N MET A 264 -11.18 25.52 -9.40
CA MET A 264 -10.14 24.53 -9.62
C MET A 264 -10.10 24.40 -11.14
N GLU A 265 -8.92 24.38 -11.72
CA GLU A 265 -8.77 23.77 -13.03
C GLU A 265 -8.45 22.29 -12.77
N PRO A 266 -9.45 21.43 -12.43
CA PRO A 266 -9.22 20.00 -12.29
C PRO A 266 -8.89 19.36 -13.65
N ALA A 267 -9.08 20.10 -14.75
CA ALA A 267 -9.04 19.62 -16.11
C ALA A 267 -7.71 18.95 -16.50
N ASN A 268 -6.58 19.32 -15.88
CA ASN A 268 -5.28 18.80 -16.27
C ASN A 268 -4.65 17.83 -15.25
N PHE A 269 -5.14 17.79 -14.01
CA PHE A 269 -4.45 17.06 -12.95
C PHE A 269 -4.88 15.59 -12.82
N PHE A 270 -6.18 15.34 -12.84
CA PHE A 270 -6.68 13.97 -12.75
C PHE A 270 -6.28 13.08 -13.94
N PRO A 271 -6.36 13.57 -15.19
CA PRO A 271 -5.89 12.78 -16.34
C PRO A 271 -4.41 12.42 -16.23
N PHE A 272 -3.58 13.32 -15.70
CA PHE A 272 -2.15 13.07 -15.46
C PHE A 272 -1.94 11.89 -14.51
N LEU A 273 -2.66 11.84 -13.39
CA LEU A 273 -2.54 10.74 -12.43
C LEU A 273 -3.12 9.42 -12.94
N GLN A 274 -4.24 9.48 -13.64
CA GLN A 274 -4.90 8.28 -14.21
C GLN A 274 -4.04 7.60 -15.28
N GLN A 275 -3.21 8.37 -15.98
CA GLN A 275 -2.27 7.80 -16.96
C GLN A 275 -1.03 7.22 -16.27
N ALA A 276 -0.62 7.79 -15.14
CA ALA A 276 0.57 7.36 -14.40
C ALA A 276 0.36 6.04 -13.65
N LEU A 277 -0.78 5.85 -13.00
CA LEU A 277 -1.04 4.70 -12.13
C LEU A 277 -2.00 3.70 -12.78
N PRO A 278 -1.84 2.39 -12.53
CA PRO A 278 -2.73 1.36 -13.07
C PRO A 278 -4.11 1.32 -12.36
N LEU A 279 -4.73 2.47 -12.15
CA LEU A 279 -5.96 2.66 -11.38
C LEU A 279 -7.05 3.33 -12.20
N GLU A 280 -8.29 2.92 -11.94
CA GLU A 280 -9.48 3.58 -12.47
C GLU A 280 -10.28 4.21 -11.34
N ILE A 281 -10.75 5.44 -11.52
CA ILE A 281 -11.73 6.02 -10.60
C ILE A 281 -13.11 5.47 -10.94
N LYS A 282 -13.87 5.06 -9.94
CA LYS A 282 -15.27 4.66 -10.10
C LYS A 282 -16.18 5.65 -9.39
N ALA A 283 -17.30 5.95 -10.05
CA ALA A 283 -18.40 6.73 -9.49
C ALA A 283 -19.33 5.84 -8.65
#